data_AF-A0A3Q4GNW3-F1
#
_entry.id   AF-A0A3Q4GNW3-F1
#
_cell.length_a   1.000
_cell.length_b   1.000
_cell.length_c   1.000
_cell.angle_alpha   90.00
_cell.angle_beta   90.00
_cell.angle_gamma   90.00
#
_symmetry.space_group_name_H-M   'P 1'
#
loop_
_entity.id
_entity.type
_entity.pdbx_description
1 polymer ?
#
loop_
_entity_poly.entity_id
_entity_poly.type
_entity_poly.pdbx_seq_one_letter_code
_entity_poly.pdbx_strand_id
1 'polypeptide(L)'
;MKQLLEVGFNLIICGDFNIVTEESDRVATTPFKINREGKFLAQVCADASLRDLYRILHPTKIHFTSFDTNSERHNESFGHISKTCHPSRNSRV
;
A
#
# COMPACT_ATOMS: atom_id res chain seq x y z
N MET A 1 8.64 -3.45 14.08
CA MET A 1 8.41 -4.32 12.92
C MET A 1 9.17 -5.64 13.00
N LYS A 2 10.50 -5.69 13.29
CA LYS A 2 11.27 -6.96 13.34
C LYS A 2 10.60 -8.09 14.13
N GLN A 3 10.17 -7.83 15.37
CA GLN A 3 9.51 -8.84 16.21
C GLN A 3 8.18 -9.37 15.62
N LEU A 4 7.45 -8.56 14.86
CA LEU A 4 6.19 -8.97 14.23
C LEU A 4 6.44 -9.87 13.00
N LEU A 5 7.60 -9.69 12.34
CA LEU A 5 7.99 -10.40 11.13
C LEU A 5 8.72 -11.71 11.43
N GLU A 6 9.23 -11.89 12.65
CA GLU A 6 9.95 -13.08 13.12
C GLU A 6 9.03 -14.12 13.78
N VAL A 7 7.71 -13.97 13.60
CA VAL A 7 6.74 -14.99 14.01
C VAL A 7 6.84 -16.15 13.00
N GLY A 8 7.08 -17.38 13.45
CA GLY A 8 7.38 -18.55 12.59
C GLY A 8 6.23 -19.05 11.70
N PHE A 9 5.31 -18.17 11.29
CA PHE A 9 4.16 -18.42 10.44
C PHE A 9 3.95 -17.25 9.47
N ASN A 10 3.12 -17.46 8.44
CA ASN A 10 2.82 -16.38 7.49
C ASN A 10 2.00 -15.28 8.19
N LEU A 11 2.51 -14.05 8.15
CA LEU A 11 1.84 -12.88 8.70
C LEU A 11 0.87 -12.28 7.67
N ILE A 12 -0.28 -11.78 8.11
CA ILE A 12 -1.09 -10.88 7.28
C ILE A 12 -1.19 -9.58 8.04
N ILE A 13 -0.71 -8.49 7.42
CA ILE A 13 -0.88 -7.14 7.97
C ILE A 13 -2.05 -6.51 7.25
N CYS A 14 -3.11 -6.20 7.99
CA CYS A 14 -4.26 -5.46 7.52
C CYS A 14 -4.35 -4.14 8.28
N GLY A 15 -4.67 -3.07 7.57
CA GLY A 15 -4.92 -1.78 8.18
C GLY A 15 -5.10 -0.70 7.12
N ASP A 16 -5.72 0.40 7.54
CA ASP A 16 -5.69 1.63 6.77
C ASP A 16 -4.41 2.39 7.11
N PHE A 17 -3.43 2.29 6.21
CA PHE A 17 -2.16 2.98 6.38
C PHE A 17 -2.27 4.48 6.09
N ASN A 18 -3.35 4.95 5.44
CA ASN A 18 -3.50 6.33 4.98
C ASN A 18 -2.27 6.89 4.24
N ILE A 19 -1.52 6.00 3.56
CA ILE A 19 -0.27 6.31 2.88
C ILE A 19 -0.35 5.82 1.43
N VAL A 20 0.10 6.65 0.50
CA VAL A 20 0.27 6.29 -0.92
C VAL A 20 1.70 5.78 -1.11
N THR A 21 1.85 4.57 -1.65
CA THR A 21 3.16 3.94 -1.86
C THR A 21 3.63 3.98 -3.29
N GLU A 22 2.72 4.15 -4.26
CA GLU A 22 3.02 4.32 -5.67
C GLU A 22 2.16 5.44 -6.25
N GLU A 23 2.68 6.18 -7.24
CA GLU A 23 1.93 7.31 -7.81
C GLU A 23 0.63 6.88 -8.49
N SER A 24 0.58 5.67 -9.04
CA SER A 24 -0.63 5.06 -9.63
C SER A 24 -1.72 4.74 -8.61
N ASP A 25 -1.39 4.68 -7.31
CA ASP A 25 -2.37 4.45 -6.25
C ASP A 25 -3.19 5.72 -5.96
N ARG A 26 -2.86 6.86 -6.58
CA ARG A 26 -3.57 8.14 -6.43
C ARG A 26 -3.96 8.70 -7.79
N VAL A 27 -5.16 9.26 -7.89
CA VAL A 27 -5.61 10.04 -9.06
C VAL A 27 -6.03 11.43 -8.60
N ALA A 28 -5.30 12.45 -9.05
CA ALA A 28 -5.60 13.85 -8.77
C ALA A 28 -5.10 14.74 -9.92
N THR A 29 -5.67 15.94 -10.04
CA THR A 29 -5.22 16.92 -11.05
C THR A 29 -3.92 17.60 -10.64
N THR A 30 -3.69 17.69 -9.32
CA THR A 30 -2.47 18.25 -8.74
C THR A 30 -1.28 17.31 -8.90
N PRO A 31 -0.07 17.84 -9.16
CA PRO A 31 1.16 17.07 -9.08
C PRO A 31 1.30 16.41 -7.70
N PHE A 32 1.56 15.11 -7.70
CA PHE A 32 1.80 14.35 -6.48
C PHE A 32 3.25 13.87 -6.43
N LYS A 33 3.80 13.83 -5.22
CA LYS A 33 5.08 13.16 -4.93
C LYS A 33 4.91 12.33 -3.69
N ILE A 34 5.37 11.09 -3.75
CA ILE A 34 5.37 10.19 -2.59
C ILE A 34 6.17 10.83 -1.44
N ASN A 35 5.51 10.99 -0.30
CA ASN A 35 6.11 11.60 0.89
C ASN A 35 7.11 10.65 1.58
N ARG A 36 7.74 11.11 2.67
CA ARG A 36 8.72 10.31 3.42
C ARG A 36 8.11 9.01 3.98
N GLU A 37 6.87 9.06 4.44
CA GLU A 37 6.17 7.92 5.04
C GLU A 37 5.84 6.84 4.00
N GLY A 38 5.40 7.25 2.80
CA GLY A 38 5.21 6.36 1.66
C GLY A 38 6.48 5.64 1.25
N LYS A 39 7.60 6.37 1.18
CA LYS A 39 8.91 5.76 0.91
C LYS A 39 9.33 4.80 2.01
N PHE A 40 9.12 5.17 3.27
CA PHE A 40 9.44 4.33 4.41
C PHE A 40 8.62 3.04 4.43
N LEU A 41 7.30 3.13 4.22
CA LEU A 41 6.43 1.96 4.15
C LEU A 41 6.80 1.04 2.98
N ALA A 42 7.12 1.60 1.81
CA ALA A 42 7.59 0.83 0.67
C ALA A 42 8.89 0.07 0.99
N GLN A 43 9.85 0.72 1.67
CA GLN A 43 11.09 0.08 2.11
C GLN A 43 10.81 -1.04 3.12
N VAL A 44 9.97 -0.80 4.12
CA VAL A 44 9.58 -1.82 5.10
C VAL A 44 8.93 -3.02 4.42
N CYS A 45 8.08 -2.79 3.41
CA CYS A 45 7.48 -3.88 2.65
C CYS A 45 8.52 -4.70 1.88
N ALA A 46 9.48 -4.02 1.23
CA ALA A 46 10.57 -4.67 0.51
C ALA A 46 11.47 -5.50 1.45
N ASP A 47 11.91 -4.91 2.57
CA ASP A 47 12.79 -5.56 3.56
C ASP A 47 12.12 -6.79 4.17
N ALA A 48 10.82 -6.70 4.42
CA ALA A 48 10.02 -7.75 5.04
C ALA A 48 9.49 -8.77 4.02
N SER A 49 9.82 -8.62 2.72
CA SER A 49 9.23 -9.44 1.63
C SER A 49 7.70 -9.48 1.68
N LEU A 50 7.08 -8.38 2.13
CA LEU A 50 5.64 -8.21 2.16
C LEU A 50 5.15 -7.82 0.78
N ARG A 51 4.09 -8.49 0.34
CA ARG A 51 3.47 -8.22 -0.96
C ARG A 51 2.04 -7.75 -0.78
N ASP A 52 1.68 -6.74 -1.56
CA ASP A 52 0.32 -6.24 -1.65
C ASP A 52 -0.59 -7.29 -2.30
N LEU A 53 -1.43 -7.91 -1.48
CA LEU A 53 -2.31 -8.99 -1.88
C LEU A 53 -3.36 -8.51 -2.89
N TYR A 54 -3.87 -7.29 -2.75
CA TYR A 54 -4.88 -6.76 -3.67
C TYR A 54 -4.31 -6.69 -5.09
N ARG A 55 -3.07 -6.20 -5.22
CA ARG A 55 -2.37 -6.08 -6.49
C ARG A 55 -2.01 -7.43 -7.09
N ILE A 56 -1.66 -8.43 -6.26
CA ILE A 56 -1.42 -9.81 -6.74
C ILE A 56 -2.69 -10.39 -7.36
N LEU A 57 -3.85 -10.19 -6.73
CA LEU A 57 -5.12 -10.75 -7.19
C LEU A 57 -5.70 -9.96 -8.37
N HIS A 58 -5.38 -8.67 -8.48
CA HIS A 58 -5.94 -7.75 -9.47
C HIS A 58 -4.87 -6.89 -10.16
N PRO A 59 -3.95 -7.49 -10.93
CA PRO A 59 -2.75 -6.81 -11.44
C PRO A 59 -3.03 -5.66 -12.43
N THR A 60 -4.23 -5.62 -13.02
CA THR A 60 -4.62 -4.61 -14.02
C THR A 60 -5.69 -3.64 -13.52
N LYS A 61 -6.23 -3.84 -12.31
CA LYS A 61 -7.30 -3.01 -11.76
C LYS A 61 -6.76 -2.07 -10.71
N ILE A 62 -7.17 -0.81 -10.82
CA ILE A 62 -6.95 0.19 -9.78
C ILE A 62 -8.25 0.29 -8.98
N HIS A 63 -8.14 0.24 -7.65
CA HIS A 63 -9.27 0.40 -6.75
C HIS A 63 -8.86 1.26 -5.58
N PHE A 64 -9.75 2.17 -5.21
CA PHE A 64 -9.51 3.22 -4.23
C PHE A 64 -10.32 2.93 -2.96
N THR A 65 -9.70 3.10 -1.79
CA THR A 65 -10.34 2.86 -0.48
C THR A 65 -10.67 4.14 0.28
N SER A 66 -10.33 5.31 -0.27
CA SER A 66 -10.64 6.63 0.28
C SER A 66 -11.03 7.60 -0.83
N PHE A 67 -11.82 8.62 -0.50
CA PHE A 67 -12.25 9.68 -1.40
C PHE A 67 -12.37 10.96 -0.59
N ASP A 68 -11.69 12.03 -1.01
CA ASP A 68 -11.84 13.35 -0.39
C ASP A 68 -12.93 14.12 -1.13
N THR A 69 -13.96 14.56 -0.41
CA THR A 69 -15.11 15.29 -0.97
C THR A 69 -14.97 16.81 -0.86
N ASN A 70 -13.87 17.34 -0.29
CA ASN A 70 -13.74 18.78 0.01
C ASN A 70 -13.13 19.65 -1.10
N SER A 71 -12.96 19.14 -2.32
CA SER A 71 -12.52 19.97 -3.44
C SER A 71 -13.71 20.70 -4.08
N GLU A 72 -13.86 22.01 -3.82
CA GLU A 72 -14.78 22.91 -4.53
C GLU A 72 -14.51 23.02 -6.06
N ARG A 73 -13.62 22.20 -6.61
CA ARG A 73 -13.35 22.08 -8.05
C ARG A 73 -13.10 20.62 -8.41
N HIS A 74 -14.06 20.04 -9.12
CA HIS A 74 -13.97 18.82 -9.95
C HIS A 74 -13.08 17.66 -9.47
N ASN A 75 -13.74 16.57 -9.07
CA ASN A 75 -13.33 15.18 -9.36
C ASN A 75 -11.96 14.71 -8.85
N GLU A 76 -11.60 14.96 -7.59
CA GLU A 76 -10.40 14.37 -7.01
C GLU A 76 -10.75 13.15 -6.14
N SER A 77 -10.72 11.96 -6.74
CA SER A 77 -10.81 10.69 -5.99
C SER A 77 -9.44 10.31 -5.45
N PHE A 78 -9.13 10.77 -4.23
CA PHE A 78 -7.93 10.36 -3.50
C PHE A 78 -8.07 8.96 -2.93
N GLY A 79 -7.93 7.97 -3.79
CA GLY A 79 -7.82 6.61 -3.31
C GLY A 79 -6.54 6.40 -2.51
N HIS A 80 -6.69 5.80 -1.34
CA HIS A 80 -5.61 5.02 -0.75
C HIS A 80 -5.86 3.55 -1.06
N ILE A 81 -4.82 2.73 -1.12
CA ILE A 81 -4.98 1.28 -1.13
C ILE A 81 -4.59 0.80 0.26
N SER A 82 -5.57 0.36 1.04
CA SER A 82 -5.30 -0.42 2.25
C SER A 82 -4.60 -1.71 1.85
N LYS A 83 -3.33 -1.82 2.19
CA LYS A 83 -2.52 -2.98 1.80
C LYS A 83 -2.80 -4.13 2.75
N THR A 84 -3.31 -5.22 2.21
CA THR A 84 -3.15 -6.50 2.88
C THR A 84 -1.79 -7.05 2.46
N CYS A 85 -0.85 -7.09 3.39
CA CYS A 85 0.51 -7.53 3.11
C CYS A 85 0.72 -8.95 3.62
N HIS A 86 1.16 -9.86 2.75
CA HIS A 86 1.54 -11.23 3.13
C HIS A 86 3.04 -11.46 2.86
N PRO A 87 3.79 -12.18 3.71
CA PRO A 87 5.16 -12.53 3.44
C PRO A 87 5.19 -13.52 2.29
N SER A 88 6.03 -13.24 1.30
CA SER A 88 6.36 -14.25 0.29
C SER A 88 7.12 -15.38 0.98
N ARG A 89 6.71 -16.64 0.77
CA ARG A 89 7.51 -17.78 1.21
C ARG A 89 8.84 -17.72 0.46
N ASN A 90 9.90 -17.24 1.11
CA ASN A 90 11.23 -17.64 0.72
C ASN A 90 11.34 -19.12 1.10
N SER A 91 11.26 -20.00 0.11
CA SER A 91 11.78 -21.35 0.21
C SER A 91 13.29 -21.27 0.42
N ARG A 92 13.69 -21.03 1.66
CA ARG A 92 15.02 -21.31 2.19
C ARG A 92 14.81 -22.17 3.43
N VAL A 93 14.59 -23.45 3.17
CA VAL A 93 15.11 -24.51 4.01
C VAL A 93 16.43 -24.92 3.37
#